data_AF-A0A8X6W6R6-F1
#
_entry.id   AF-A0A8X6W6R6-F1
#
_cell.length_a   1.000
_cell.length_b   1.000
_cell.length_c   1.000
_cell.angle_alpha   90.00
_cell.angle_beta   90.00
_cell.angle_gamma   90.00
#
_symmetry.space_group_name_H-M   'P 1'
#
loop_
_entity.id
_entity.type
_entity.pdbx_description
1 polymer ?
#
loop_
_entity_poly.entity_id
_entity_poly.type
_entity_poly.pdbx_seq_one_letter_code
_entity_poly.pdbx_strand_id
1 'polypeptide(L)'
;MLTPAMFLQEIETSDVTDIDCLDHQEINKRIRHVQTIREQLRKRFRIEYPGQLREQTQHHRKLRPLTVGEVVVVENSLKNRTLWSLARVIQLIPGKDGHVRVAFESKLRLGNWSDLCKDFTI
;
A
#
# COMPACT_ATOMS: atom_id res chain seq x y z
N MET A 1 -17.62 -7.03 2.19
CA MET A 1 -16.24 -6.59 1.94
C MET A 1 -16.30 -5.19 1.36
N LEU A 2 -15.94 -4.18 2.16
CA LEU A 2 -15.88 -2.78 1.75
C LEU A 2 -14.56 -2.59 0.98
N THR A 3 -14.59 -2.30 -0.32
CA THR A 3 -13.35 -2.17 -1.11
C THR A 3 -12.93 -0.69 -1.24
N PRO A 4 -11.62 -0.39 -1.34
CA PRO A 4 -11.14 0.98 -1.55
C PRO A 4 -11.77 1.69 -2.75
N ALA A 5 -12.12 0.92 -3.79
CA ALA A 5 -12.81 1.42 -4.99
C ALA A 5 -14.14 2.11 -4.67
N MET A 6 -14.88 1.64 -3.65
CA MET A 6 -16.14 2.25 -3.20
C MET A 6 -15.98 3.69 -2.66
N PHE A 7 -14.74 4.14 -2.42
CA PHE A 7 -14.41 5.49 -1.94
C PHE A 7 -13.76 6.37 -3.00
N LEU A 8 -12.99 5.75 -3.88
CA LEU A 8 -12.23 6.44 -4.92
C LEU A 8 -13.08 6.70 -6.17
N GLN A 9 -14.08 5.86 -6.42
CA GLN A 9 -15.02 6.05 -7.51
C GLN A 9 -16.25 6.77 -7.00
N GLU A 10 -16.65 7.82 -7.73
CA GLU A 10 -17.92 8.48 -7.49
C GLU A 10 -19.06 7.50 -7.80
N ILE A 11 -20.06 7.43 -6.92
CA ILE A 11 -21.23 6.59 -7.16
C ILE A 11 -22.07 7.32 -8.21
N GLU A 12 -22.03 6.84 -9.46
CA GLU A 12 -22.89 7.34 -10.52
C GLU A 12 -24.34 6.94 -10.23
N THR A 13 -25.11 7.80 -9.58
CA THR A 13 -26.56 7.64 -9.51
C THR A 13 -27.15 8.22 -10.80
N SER A 14 -27.44 7.36 -11.76
CA SER A 14 -28.15 7.70 -13.00
C SER A 14 -29.66 7.85 -12.75
N ASP A 15 -30.03 8.79 -11.87
CA ASP A 15 -31.42 9.18 -11.66
C ASP A 15 -31.63 10.52 -12.37
N VAL A 16 -32.03 10.49 -13.65
CA VAL A 16 -32.41 11.71 -14.39
C VAL A 16 -33.87 12.00 -14.11
N THR A 17 -34.13 12.66 -12.99
CA THR A 17 -35.42 13.31 -12.71
C THR A 17 -35.36 14.75 -13.20
N ASP A 18 -36.41 15.22 -13.90
CA ASP A 18 -36.50 16.60 -14.39
C ASP A 18 -36.25 17.59 -13.24
N ILE A 19 -35.11 18.27 -13.24
CA ILE A 19 -34.69 19.17 -12.14
C ILE A 19 -35.71 20.30 -11.96
N ASP A 20 -36.41 20.65 -13.05
CA ASP A 20 -37.42 21.70 -13.12
C ASP A 20 -38.73 21.35 -12.37
N CYS A 21 -38.96 20.07 -12.03
CA CYS A 21 -40.16 19.65 -11.28
C CYS A 21 -39.92 19.43 -9.78
N LEU A 22 -38.67 19.54 -9.31
CA LEU A 22 -38.28 19.31 -7.92
C LEU A 22 -38.32 20.60 -7.10
N ASP A 23 -38.99 20.56 -5.95
CA ASP A 23 -38.95 21.67 -5.00
C ASP A 23 -37.58 21.78 -4.32
N HIS A 24 -37.17 22.99 -3.96
CA HIS A 24 -35.92 23.28 -3.25
C HIS A 24 -35.79 22.46 -1.95
N GLN A 25 -36.92 22.17 -1.29
CA GLN A 25 -36.94 21.34 -0.09
C GLN A 25 -36.56 19.87 -0.38
N GLU A 26 -36.94 19.31 -1.53
CA GLU A 26 -36.65 17.93 -1.93
C GLU A 26 -35.20 17.75 -2.34
N ILE A 27 -34.66 18.69 -3.11
CA ILE A 27 -33.24 18.73 -3.48
C ILE A 27 -32.37 18.76 -2.20
N ASN A 28 -32.71 19.62 -1.24
CA ASN A 28 -31.98 19.71 0.02
C ASN A 28 -32.09 18.45 0.89
N LYS A 29 -33.22 17.72 0.85
CA LYS A 29 -33.37 16.43 1.52
C LYS A 29 -32.45 15.38 0.91
N ARG A 30 -32.41 15.29 -0.43
CA ARG A 30 -31.53 14.36 -1.15
C ARG A 30 -30.06 14.65 -0.88
N ILE A 31 -29.65 15.92 -0.93
CA ILE A 31 -28.28 16.34 -0.62
C ILE A 31 -27.90 15.93 0.81
N ARG A 32 -28.75 16.23 1.81
CA ARG A 32 -28.51 15.84 3.20
C ARG A 32 -28.41 14.32 3.38
N HIS A 33 -29.25 13.56 2.69
CA HIS A 33 -29.22 12.10 2.71
C HIS A 33 -27.90 11.55 2.15
N VAL A 34 -27.47 12.02 0.97
CA VAL A 34 -26.19 11.63 0.36
C VAL A 34 -25.01 12.01 1.26
N GLN A 35 -25.02 13.20 1.86
CA GLN A 35 -24.00 13.63 2.83
C GLN A 35 -23.95 12.70 4.05
N THR A 36 -25.10 12.29 4.56
CA THR A 36 -25.21 11.38 5.71
C THR A 36 -24.63 10.00 5.37
N ILE A 37 -24.98 9.44 4.20
CA ILE A 37 -24.43 8.17 3.73
C ILE A 37 -22.91 8.27 3.56
N ARG A 38 -22.42 9.34 2.92
CA ARG A 38 -20.97 9.58 2.76
C ARG A 38 -20.25 9.61 4.11
N GLU A 39 -20.82 10.26 5.12
CA GLU A 39 -20.23 10.34 6.45
C GLU A 39 -20.24 8.98 7.17
N GLN A 40 -21.34 8.24 7.11
CA GLN A 40 -21.43 6.89 7.67
C GLN A 40 -20.42 5.94 7.03
N LEU A 41 -20.30 6.00 5.71
CA LEU A 41 -19.33 5.18 4.94
C LEU A 41 -17.89 5.54 5.33
N ARG A 42 -17.56 6.84 5.42
CA ARG A 42 -16.25 7.32 5.88
C ARG A 42 -15.90 6.82 7.28
N LYS A 43 -16.86 6.85 8.22
CA LYS A 43 -16.66 6.36 9.59
C LYS A 43 -16.38 4.86 9.61
N ARG A 44 -17.20 4.05 8.92
CA ARG A 44 -16.99 2.59 8.82
C ARG A 44 -15.65 2.25 8.19
N PHE A 45 -15.28 2.94 7.12
CA PHE A 45 -13.98 2.75 6.45
C PHE A 45 -12.80 3.00 7.37
N ARG A 46 -12.79 4.12 8.10
CA ARG A 46 -11.67 4.43 9.01
C ARG A 46 -11.47 3.36 10.08
N ILE A 47 -12.52 2.65 10.46
CA ILE A 47 -12.48 1.60 11.47
C ILE A 47 -12.07 0.25 10.84
N GLU A 48 -12.70 -0.13 9.72
CA GLU A 48 -12.56 -1.47 9.13
C GLU A 48 -11.32 -1.58 8.22
N TYR A 49 -11.01 -0.55 7.44
CA TYR A 49 -9.95 -0.59 6.44
C TYR A 49 -8.53 -0.85 7.00
N PRO A 50 -8.12 -0.26 8.15
CA PRO A 50 -6.83 -0.59 8.74
C PRO A 50 -6.70 -2.07 9.13
N GLY A 51 -7.81 -2.69 9.56
CA GLY A 51 -7.86 -4.13 9.86
C GLY A 51 -7.63 -4.96 8.59
N GLN A 52 -8.35 -4.62 7.52
CA GLN A 52 -8.23 -5.27 6.23
C GLN A 52 -6.83 -5.11 5.61
N LEU A 53 -6.19 -3.94 5.76
CA LEU A 53 -4.82 -3.72 5.31
C LEU A 53 -3.81 -4.58 6.10
N ARG A 54 -4.00 -4.71 7.43
CA ARG A 54 -3.17 -5.59 8.27
C ARG A 54 -3.35 -7.06 7.87
N GLU A 55 -4.58 -7.51 7.64
CA GLU A 55 -4.88 -8.88 7.19
C GLU A 55 -4.27 -9.16 5.81
N GLN A 56 -4.44 -8.28 4.83
CA GLN A 56 -3.80 -8.42 3.52
C GLN A 56 -2.27 -8.46 3.65
N THR A 57 -1.68 -7.55 4.43
CA THR A 57 -0.22 -7.53 4.65
C THR A 57 0.26 -8.84 5.30
N GLN A 58 -0.49 -9.38 6.26
CA GLN A 58 -0.18 -10.67 6.90
C GLN A 58 -0.34 -11.84 5.93
N HIS A 59 -1.36 -11.84 5.07
CA HIS A 59 -1.54 -12.88 4.05
C HIS A 59 -0.42 -12.86 3.00
N HIS A 60 0.10 -11.66 2.67
CA HIS A 60 1.25 -11.48 1.78
C HIS A 60 2.60 -11.70 2.46
N ARG A 61 2.67 -11.85 3.79
CA ARG A 61 3.88 -12.23 4.55
C ARG A 61 4.23 -13.72 4.44
N LYS A 62 3.82 -14.41 3.38
CA LYS A 62 4.58 -15.58 2.93
C LYS A 62 5.91 -15.05 2.39
N LEU A 63 6.83 -14.79 3.30
CA LEU A 63 8.18 -14.33 3.00
C LEU A 63 8.79 -15.36 2.05
N ARG A 64 8.95 -14.98 0.78
CA ARG A 64 9.81 -15.71 -0.14
C ARG A 64 11.19 -15.82 0.55
N PRO A 65 11.82 -17.00 0.54
CA PRO A 65 13.17 -17.12 1.08
C PRO A 65 14.09 -16.14 0.34
N LEU A 66 14.85 -15.37 1.10
CA LEU A 66 15.80 -14.40 0.56
C LEU A 66 16.88 -15.15 -0.21
N THR A 67 17.34 -14.59 -1.33
CA THR A 67 18.40 -15.19 -2.15
C THR A 67 19.67 -14.36 -2.12
N VAL A 68 20.83 -15.04 -2.17
CA VAL A 68 22.13 -14.35 -2.31
C VAL A 68 22.17 -13.64 -3.66
N GLY A 69 22.65 -12.39 -3.67
CA GLY A 69 22.66 -11.52 -4.84
C GLY A 69 21.41 -10.64 -5.00
N GLU A 70 20.36 -10.87 -4.20
CA GLU A 70 19.14 -10.07 -4.25
C GLU A 70 19.35 -8.67 -3.68
N VAL A 71 18.74 -7.66 -4.31
CA VAL A 71 18.78 -6.28 -3.82
C VAL A 71 17.60 -6.04 -2.90
N VAL A 72 17.89 -5.63 -1.67
CA VAL A 72 16.92 -5.37 -0.62
C VAL A 72 17.02 -3.95 -0.11
N VAL A 73 15.90 -3.43 0.39
CA VAL A 73 15.86 -2.16 1.13
C VAL A 73 16.14 -2.45 2.60
N VAL A 74 17.11 -1.76 3.18
CA VAL A 74 17.48 -1.91 4.58
C VAL A 74 16.77 -0.87 5.41
N GLU A 75 15.95 -1.33 6.37
CA GLU A 75 15.28 -0.46 7.33
C GLU A 75 16.30 0.32 8.16
N ASN A 76 16.12 1.63 8.22
CA ASN A 76 16.93 2.50 9.05
C ASN A 76 16.01 3.39 9.89
N SER A 77 15.93 3.11 11.18
CA SER A 77 15.07 3.85 12.12
C SER A 77 15.47 5.32 12.30
N LEU A 78 16.69 5.70 11.94
CA LEU A 78 17.18 7.08 12.03
C LEU A 78 16.81 7.91 10.79
N LYS A 79 16.29 7.29 9.73
CA LYS A 79 15.99 7.95 8.46
C LYS A 79 14.54 7.73 8.05
N ASN A 80 13.98 8.73 7.38
CA ASN A 80 12.68 8.57 6.71
C ASN A 80 12.72 7.36 5.77
N ARG A 81 11.57 6.69 5.60
CA ARG A 81 11.44 5.50 4.74
C ARG A 81 11.90 5.74 3.30
N THR A 82 11.78 6.96 2.81
CA THR A 82 12.24 7.39 1.49
C THR A 82 13.77 7.44 1.36
N LEU A 83 14.50 7.44 2.47
CA LEU A 83 15.96 7.51 2.54
C LEU A 83 16.59 6.19 3.03
N TRP A 84 15.80 5.11 3.05
CA TRP A 84 16.33 3.78 3.33
C TRP A 84 17.30 3.36 2.23
N SER A 85 18.44 2.81 2.62
CA SER A 85 19.51 2.44 1.68
C SER A 85 19.20 1.10 1.02
N LEU A 86 19.52 1.01 -0.28
CA LEU A 86 19.54 -0.25 -1.00
C LEU A 86 20.85 -0.99 -0.70
N ALA A 87 20.74 -2.30 -0.53
CA ALA A 87 21.88 -3.16 -0.33
C ALA A 87 21.71 -4.49 -1.05
N ARG A 88 22.81 -5.08 -1.48
CA ARG A 88 22.81 -6.42 -2.08
C ARG A 88 23.15 -7.46 -1.02
N VAL A 89 22.39 -8.54 -0.98
CA VAL A 89 22.64 -9.68 -0.09
C VAL A 89 23.89 -10.40 -0.56
N ILE A 90 24.92 -10.45 0.28
CA ILE A 90 26.18 -11.18 0.00
C ILE A 90 26.11 -12.59 0.56
N GLN A 91 25.54 -12.74 1.75
CA GLN A 91 25.50 -14.02 2.44
C GLN A 91 24.30 -14.07 3.38
N LEU A 92 23.71 -15.25 3.51
CA LEU A 92 22.58 -15.54 4.38
C LEU A 92 23.05 -16.43 5.53
N ILE A 93 22.76 -16.05 6.77
CA ILE A 93 23.00 -16.89 7.93
C ILE A 93 21.66 -17.46 8.40
N PRO A 94 21.38 -18.75 8.14
CA PRO A 94 20.20 -19.39 8.70
C PRO A 94 20.36 -19.55 10.22
N GLY A 95 19.30 -19.27 10.96
CA GLY A 95 19.22 -19.60 12.38
C GLY A 95 19.07 -21.11 12.61
N LYS A 96 19.03 -21.51 13.88
CA LYS A 96 18.85 -22.91 14.30
C LYS A 96 17.58 -23.57 13.73
N ASP A 97 16.58 -22.77 13.42
CA ASP A 97 15.29 -23.20 12.86
C ASP A 97 15.26 -23.14 11.32
N GLY A 98 16.42 -23.00 10.65
CA GLY A 98 16.54 -22.91 9.19
C GLY A 98 16.10 -21.58 8.56
N HIS A 99 15.47 -20.69 9.34
CA HIS A 99 15.02 -19.39 8.88
C HIS A 99 16.17 -18.38 8.88
N VAL A 100 16.37 -17.68 7.76
CA VAL A 100 17.39 -16.63 7.68
C VAL A 100 16.93 -15.41 8.48
N ARG A 101 17.71 -15.05 9.49
CA ARG A 101 17.46 -13.88 10.36
C ARG A 101 18.47 -12.75 10.16
N VAL A 102 19.63 -13.07 9.58
CA VAL A 102 20.73 -12.13 9.37
C VAL A 102 21.27 -12.36 7.96
N ALA A 103 21.38 -11.28 7.20
CA ALA A 103 22.04 -11.25 5.91
C ALA A 103 23.22 -10.27 6.01
N PHE A 104 24.35 -10.61 5.41
CA PHE A 104 25.39 -9.62 5.17
C PHE A 104 25.03 -8.82 3.93
N GLU A 105 25.05 -7.49 4.07
CA GLU A 105 24.71 -6.58 3.00
C GLU A 105 25.91 -5.74 2.54
N SER A 106 26.06 -5.56 1.23
CA SER A 106 26.90 -4.49 0.68
C SER A 106 26.01 -3.30 0.37
N LYS A 107 26.27 -2.15 1.00
CA LYS A 107 25.64 -0.89 0.57
C LYS A 107 25.97 -0.67 -0.90
N LEU A 108 24.93 -0.56 -1.72
CA LEU A 108 25.13 -0.10 -3.08
C LEU A 108 25.58 1.35 -2.97
N ARG A 109 26.84 1.62 -3.36
CA ARG A 109 27.26 3.00 -3.60
C ARG A 109 26.41 3.46 -4.78
N LEU A 110 25.65 4.53 -4.61
CA LEU A 110 24.95 5.21 -5.70
C LEU A 110 26.01 5.83 -6.63
N GLY A 111 26.71 4.99 -7.38
CA GLY A 111 27.24 5.33 -8.69
C GLY A 111 26.08 5.30 -9.68
N ASN A 112 26.19 6.10 -10.73
CA ASN A 112 25.10 6.38 -11.67
C ASN A 112 24.36 5.12 -12.14
N TRP A 113 23.06 5.28 -12.45
CA TRP A 113 22.17 4.23 -12.95
C TRP A 113 22.74 3.43 -14.14
N SER A 114 23.70 3.99 -14.87
CA SER A 114 24.48 3.34 -15.93
C SER A 114 25.42 2.23 -15.46
N ASP A 115 25.89 2.26 -14.21
CA ASP A 115 26.86 1.30 -13.66
C ASP A 115 26.17 -0.01 -13.24
N LEU A 116 24.88 0.05 -12.85
CA LEU A 116 24.07 -1.12 -12.51
C LEU A 116 23.85 -2.06 -13.69
N CYS A 117 23.96 -1.61 -14.93
CA CYS A 117 23.72 -2.45 -16.12
C CYS A 117 24.91 -3.38 -16.44
N LYS A 118 26.11 -3.10 -15.91
CA LYS A 118 27.33 -3.88 -16.19
C LYS A 118 27.48 -5.12 -15.31
N ASP A 119 26.85 -5.14 -14.14
CA ASP A 119 26.91 -6.26 -13.18
C ASP A 119 25.93 -7.41 -13.49
N PHE A 120 25.20 -7.34 -14.62
CA PHE A 120 24.19 -8.34 -15.03
C PHE A 120 24.63 -9.25 -16.20
N THR A 121 25.91 -9.31 -16.55
CA THR A 121 26.40 -10.31 -17.51
C THR A 121 26.96 -11.52 -16.76
N ILE A 122 26.34 -12.69 -17.01
CA ILE A 122 26.73 -14.02 -16.50
C ILE A 122 28.08 -14.42 -17.08
#